data_AF-A0A8K0M1M5-F1
#
_entry.id   AF-A0A8K0M1M5-F1
#
_cell.length_a   1.000
_cell.length_b   1.000
_cell.length_c   1.000
_cell.angle_alpha   90.00
_cell.angle_beta   90.00
_cell.angle_gamma   90.00
#
_symmetry.space_group_name_H-M   'P 1'
#
loop_
_entity.id
_entity.type
_entity.pdbx_description
1 polymer ?
#
loop_
_entity_poly.entity_id
_entity_poly.type
_entity_poly.pdbx_seq_one_letter_code
_entity_poly.pdbx_strand_id
1 'polypeptide(L)'
;MCGCNAQSHRESLTAHIEAEGADNHHGLNRLVPHDVPHTLDKHYILAPKIDGETTELTPDQWQVLFSGSATQNFDGKPKQACLHVERTPQTPPVISFDVDSLLGFVDSPAAAIHGIRFYSAPQCRQNIQTDVHLTFDHVAPDTERPRLLPSRLKDVPHFTFAKVEGADFITLHLFFPHLPCRRDFYRLTDEQFSRWFDDIFYPAVRQVYDVDQLQHLPASYRHALATCRAPRVEDRLLETPSYRTQLQMSYFLSPQGLNQLWDHVLTAVRQPGLQDFRDPELFIEAKGTKLLFKYPDAPSDLLAVMDNFDCKLHRVLDFSYICSDRLYIDVGKETCPPRSGLIARDSNVSAREAQTYLWRRCCIRHHLSQLYDGNVPKSGQNFYHESMLRDAGSMTTLTPPSSRLRRGGILYGQMYSQGWTSYERESNR
;
A
#
# COMPACT_ATOMS: atom_id res chain seq x y z
N MET A 1 8.36 -5.07 21.61
CA MET A 1 9.64 -5.57 21.02
C MET A 1 10.84 -4.84 21.61
N CYS A 2 11.96 -5.54 21.85
CA CYS A 2 13.19 -4.96 22.40
C CYS A 2 14.25 -4.84 21.30
N GLY A 3 14.53 -3.61 20.88
CA GLY A 3 15.59 -3.27 19.92
C GLY A 3 16.80 -2.57 20.54
N CYS A 4 16.72 -2.16 21.81
CA CYS A 4 17.82 -1.51 22.54
C CYS A 4 18.32 -2.42 23.68
N ASN A 5 19.53 -2.17 24.18
CA ASN A 5 20.08 -2.91 25.30
C ASN A 5 19.32 -2.61 26.62
N ALA A 6 19.44 -3.50 27.60
CA ALA A 6 18.72 -3.38 28.87
C ALA A 6 19.08 -2.10 29.66
N GLN A 7 20.31 -1.60 29.51
CA GLN A 7 20.77 -0.40 30.20
C GLN A 7 20.09 0.86 29.67
N SER A 8 20.09 1.07 28.35
CA SER A 8 19.39 2.19 27.71
C SER A 8 17.89 2.13 27.95
N HIS A 9 17.32 0.93 28.06
CA HIS A 9 15.91 0.78 28.43
C HIS A 9 15.64 1.30 29.85
N ARG A 10 16.49 0.95 30.82
CA ARG A 10 16.40 1.42 32.21
C ARG A 10 16.58 2.93 32.33
N GLU A 11 17.59 3.49 31.67
CA GLU A 11 17.86 4.94 31.69
C GLU A 11 16.67 5.74 31.14
N SER A 12 16.08 5.28 30.03
CA SER A 12 14.89 5.91 29.45
C SER A 12 13.66 5.83 30.37
N LEU A 13 13.56 4.79 31.20
CA LEU A 13 12.49 4.64 32.18
C LEU A 13 12.73 5.56 33.40
N THR A 14 13.94 5.61 33.92
CA THR A 14 14.30 6.51 35.03
C THR A 14 14.01 7.97 34.68
N ALA A 15 14.47 8.44 33.52
CA ALA A 15 14.21 9.80 33.06
C ALA A 15 12.71 10.10 32.87
N HIS A 16 11.88 9.09 32.61
CA HIS A 16 10.43 9.25 32.51
C HIS A 16 9.78 9.41 33.88
N ILE A 17 10.14 8.57 34.84
CA ILE A 17 9.61 8.62 36.21
C ILE A 17 9.99 9.96 36.85
N GLU A 18 11.22 10.44 36.64
CA GLU A 18 11.66 11.75 37.10
C GLU A 18 10.87 12.91 36.46
N ALA A 19 10.55 12.81 35.17
CA ALA A 19 9.82 13.86 34.46
C ALA A 19 8.33 13.93 34.81
N GLU A 20 7.68 12.79 35.05
CA GLU A 20 6.24 12.71 35.30
C GLU A 20 5.85 12.66 36.79
N GLY A 21 6.78 12.27 37.65
CA GLY A 21 6.53 12.00 39.07
C GLY A 21 6.09 10.55 39.29
N ALA A 22 6.36 10.01 40.48
CA ALA A 22 6.20 8.58 40.78
C ALA A 22 4.76 8.05 40.67
N ASP A 23 3.75 8.92 40.73
CA ASP A 23 2.35 8.53 40.85
C ASP A 23 1.55 8.63 39.54
N ASN A 24 2.05 9.31 38.51
CA ASN A 24 1.36 9.50 37.23
C ASN A 24 1.73 8.40 36.22
N HIS A 25 1.53 7.14 36.59
CA HIS A 25 1.81 5.97 35.75
C HIS A 25 0.67 4.97 35.84
N HIS A 26 -0.06 4.78 34.74
CA HIS A 26 -1.29 3.99 34.71
C HIS A 26 -1.25 2.91 33.62
N GLY A 27 -1.83 1.76 33.93
CA GLY A 27 -2.08 0.70 32.95
C GLY A 27 -3.33 1.02 32.12
N LEU A 28 -3.44 0.43 30.93
CA LEU A 28 -4.57 0.58 30.01
C LEU A 28 -5.89 0.19 30.70
N ASN A 29 -5.88 -0.86 31.51
CA ASN A 29 -7.05 -1.29 32.28
C ASN A 29 -7.56 -0.26 33.31
N ARG A 30 -6.72 0.70 33.73
CA ARG A 30 -7.12 1.79 34.64
C ARG A 30 -7.52 3.06 33.90
N LEU A 31 -7.22 3.15 32.60
CA LEU A 31 -7.46 4.33 31.77
C LEU A 31 -8.67 4.17 30.86
N VAL A 32 -9.01 2.95 30.47
CA VAL A 32 -10.18 2.65 29.65
C VAL A 32 -11.28 2.08 30.56
N PRO A 33 -12.35 2.84 30.85
CA PRO A 33 -13.50 2.36 31.58
C PRO A 33 -14.17 1.16 30.88
N HIS A 34 -14.70 0.21 31.66
CA HIS A 34 -15.35 -1.00 31.13
C HIS A 34 -16.62 -0.73 30.30
N ASP A 35 -17.24 0.44 30.49
CA ASP A 35 -18.43 0.89 29.77
C ASP A 35 -18.10 1.47 28.37
N VAL A 36 -16.83 1.75 28.06
CA VAL A 36 -16.42 2.24 26.73
C VAL A 36 -16.72 1.19 25.65
N PRO A 37 -17.37 1.54 24.53
CA PRO A 37 -17.54 0.63 23.39
C PRO A 37 -16.19 0.29 22.75
N HIS A 38 -15.66 -0.89 23.07
CA HIS A 38 -14.52 -1.47 22.37
C HIS A 38 -14.81 -2.89 21.86
N THR A 39 -14.08 -3.31 20.84
CA THR A 39 -14.38 -4.52 20.06
C THR A 39 -13.88 -5.83 20.69
N LEU A 40 -13.19 -5.77 21.84
CA LEU A 40 -12.43 -6.90 22.38
C LEU A 40 -13.22 -7.82 23.35
N ASP A 41 -14.27 -7.32 24.01
CA ASP A 41 -15.04 -8.02 25.05
C ASP A 41 -16.56 -7.95 24.86
N LYS A 42 -17.02 -7.18 23.88
CA LYS A 42 -18.43 -6.93 23.63
C LYS A 42 -19.00 -7.97 22.66
N HIS A 43 -19.42 -9.11 23.23
CA HIS A 43 -20.14 -10.22 22.54
C HIS A 43 -21.30 -9.74 21.65
N TYR A 44 -21.83 -8.58 21.99
CA TYR A 44 -22.98 -7.93 21.41
C TYR A 44 -22.71 -7.42 19.97
N ILE A 45 -21.45 -7.10 19.63
CA ILE A 45 -21.04 -6.70 18.27
C ILE A 45 -21.08 -7.89 17.29
N LEU A 46 -20.99 -9.11 17.81
CA LEU A 46 -21.05 -10.37 17.06
C LEU A 46 -22.45 -11.00 17.08
N ALA A 47 -23.40 -10.43 17.83
CA ALA A 47 -24.75 -10.98 17.97
C ALA A 47 -25.67 -10.48 16.83
N PRO A 48 -26.47 -11.35 16.17
CA PRO A 48 -27.34 -10.98 15.05
C PRO A 48 -28.49 -10.00 15.37
N LYS A 49 -28.74 -9.70 16.65
CA LYS A 49 -29.82 -8.81 17.11
C LYS A 49 -29.39 -8.10 18.36
N ILE A 50 -29.45 -6.77 18.38
CA ILE A 50 -29.64 -5.98 19.61
C ILE A 50 -30.51 -4.77 19.33
N ASP A 51 -31.71 -4.79 19.93
CA ASP A 51 -32.46 -3.60 20.30
C ASP A 51 -31.72 -2.89 21.46
N GLY A 52 -31.43 -1.61 21.24
CA GLY A 52 -31.35 -0.55 22.25
C GLY A 52 -30.59 -0.83 23.55
N GLU A 53 -29.29 -0.58 23.56
CA GLU A 53 -28.59 0.18 24.62
C GLU A 53 -27.13 0.36 24.19
N THR A 54 -26.89 1.34 23.32
CA THR A 54 -25.54 1.87 23.12
C THR A 54 -25.28 2.81 24.29
N THR A 55 -24.29 2.51 25.12
CA THR A 55 -23.87 3.43 26.18
C THR A 55 -23.29 4.69 25.51
N GLU A 56 -24.08 5.76 25.45
CA GLU A 56 -23.62 7.05 24.92
C GLU A 56 -22.68 7.70 25.93
N LEU A 57 -21.39 7.76 25.59
CA LEU A 57 -20.41 8.50 26.37
C LEU A 57 -20.65 10.01 26.22
N THR A 58 -20.55 10.74 27.32
CA THR A 58 -20.63 12.21 27.32
C THR A 58 -19.40 12.83 26.64
N PRO A 59 -19.47 14.08 26.16
CA PRO A 59 -18.32 14.77 25.60
C PRO A 59 -17.09 14.81 26.53
N ASP A 60 -17.31 14.97 27.84
CA ASP A 60 -16.24 14.95 28.84
C ASP A 60 -15.61 13.56 28.97
N GLN A 61 -16.41 12.48 28.91
CA GLN A 61 -15.90 11.12 28.92
C GLN A 61 -15.08 10.82 27.65
N TRP A 62 -15.54 11.29 26.49
CA TRP A 62 -14.77 11.20 25.24
C TRP A 62 -13.46 11.99 25.32
N GLN A 63 -13.49 13.20 25.89
CA GLN A 63 -12.29 14.01 26.05
C GLN A 63 -11.29 13.34 26.99
N VAL A 64 -11.72 12.83 28.14
CA VAL A 64 -10.85 12.08 29.06
C VAL A 64 -10.27 10.84 28.38
N LEU A 65 -11.09 10.10 27.64
CA LEU A 65 -10.68 8.87 26.94
C LEU A 65 -9.65 9.11 25.83
N PHE A 66 -9.73 10.21 25.09
CA PHE A 66 -8.78 10.47 23.98
C PHE A 66 -7.60 11.35 24.36
N SER A 67 -7.77 12.25 25.34
CA SER A 67 -6.74 13.23 25.72
C SER A 67 -6.11 12.98 27.09
N GLY A 68 -6.64 12.03 27.88
CA GLY A 68 -6.20 11.79 29.26
C GLY A 68 -6.46 12.97 30.22
N SER A 69 -7.23 13.98 29.78
CA SER A 69 -7.47 15.24 30.47
C SER A 69 -8.97 15.45 30.69
N ALA A 70 -9.36 15.79 31.91
CA ALA A 70 -10.74 16.20 32.21
C ALA A 70 -10.88 17.71 32.04
N THR A 71 -12.01 18.17 31.51
CA THR A 71 -12.36 19.60 31.32
C THR A 71 -12.23 20.45 32.58
N GLN A 72 -12.23 19.84 33.77
CA GLN A 72 -12.15 20.54 35.06
C GLN A 72 -10.75 20.59 35.69
N ASN A 73 -9.73 19.97 35.10
CA ASN A 73 -8.36 19.94 35.63
C ASN A 73 -7.35 20.45 34.58
N PHE A 74 -7.25 21.76 34.43
CA PHE A 74 -6.25 22.40 33.55
C PHE A 74 -4.83 22.47 34.16
N ASP A 75 -4.70 22.26 35.48
CA ASP A 75 -3.41 22.30 36.21
C ASP A 75 -2.74 20.92 36.37
N GLY A 76 -3.43 19.82 36.02
CA GLY A 76 -2.92 18.46 36.15
C GLY A 76 -2.37 17.94 34.82
N LYS A 77 -1.15 17.40 34.82
CA LYS A 77 -0.61 16.68 33.65
C LYS A 77 -1.59 15.57 33.21
N PRO A 78 -1.75 15.31 31.90
CA PRO A 78 -2.59 14.21 31.43
C PRO A 78 -2.11 12.88 32.00
N LYS A 79 -3.05 11.98 32.30
CA LYS A 79 -2.75 10.64 32.78
C LYS A 79 -1.87 9.90 31.78
N GLN A 80 -0.75 9.33 32.22
CA GLN A 80 0.18 8.63 31.33
C GLN A 80 -0.13 7.12 31.30
N ALA A 81 -0.44 6.60 30.10
CA ALA A 81 -0.47 5.16 29.88
C ALA A 81 0.96 4.65 29.68
N CYS A 82 1.42 3.79 30.59
CA CYS A 82 2.83 3.39 30.66
C CYS A 82 3.00 1.89 30.48
N LEU A 83 3.84 1.47 29.53
CA LEU A 83 4.07 0.04 29.27
C LEU A 83 4.86 -0.68 30.38
N HIS A 84 5.46 0.05 31.32
CA HIS A 84 6.23 -0.55 32.41
C HIS A 84 5.36 -1.00 33.58
N VAL A 85 4.12 -0.50 33.70
CA VAL A 85 3.16 -0.97 34.71
C VAL A 85 2.33 -2.15 34.22
N GLU A 86 2.41 -2.47 32.91
CA GLU A 86 1.74 -3.61 32.30
C GLU A 86 2.52 -4.92 32.53
N ARG A 87 1.78 -6.00 32.79
CA ARG A 87 2.37 -7.34 32.84
C ARG A 87 2.48 -7.89 31.42
N THR A 88 3.70 -8.01 30.91
CA THR A 88 3.94 -8.62 29.60
C THR A 88 4.15 -10.13 29.74
N PRO A 89 3.32 -10.98 29.12
CA PRO A 89 3.56 -12.42 29.09
C PRO A 89 4.89 -12.74 28.39
N GLN A 90 5.68 -13.66 28.94
CA GLN A 90 6.96 -14.10 28.35
C GLN A 90 6.76 -15.22 27.32
N THR A 91 5.84 -15.04 26.37
CA THR A 91 5.64 -16.00 25.30
C THR A 91 6.51 -15.61 24.11
N PRO A 92 7.33 -16.52 23.54
CA PRO A 92 8.12 -16.20 22.36
C PRO A 92 7.19 -15.83 21.19
N PRO A 93 7.49 -14.75 20.45
CA PRO A 93 6.70 -14.39 19.29
C PRO A 93 6.91 -15.39 18.14
N VAL A 94 5.90 -15.51 17.29
CA VAL A 94 6.04 -16.11 15.97
C VAL A 94 6.49 -15.01 15.01
N ILE A 95 7.58 -15.27 14.28
CA ILE A 95 8.07 -14.35 13.25
C ILE A 95 7.75 -14.93 11.89
N SER A 96 7.24 -14.11 10.99
CA SER A 96 7.04 -14.48 9.58
C SER A 96 7.44 -13.33 8.68
N PHE A 97 7.75 -13.65 7.42
CA PHE A 97 8.03 -12.67 6.39
C PHE A 97 6.98 -12.75 5.29
N ASP A 98 6.83 -11.66 4.55
CA ASP A 98 5.96 -11.58 3.38
C ASP A 98 6.47 -10.53 2.39
N VAL A 99 5.88 -10.55 1.19
CA VAL A 99 6.11 -9.54 0.17
C VAL A 99 4.79 -8.80 -0.07
N ASP A 100 4.74 -7.55 0.36
CA ASP A 100 3.54 -6.72 0.35
C ASP A 100 3.29 -6.11 -1.03
N SER A 101 4.37 -5.77 -1.74
CA SER A 101 4.30 -5.24 -3.11
C SER A 101 5.58 -5.44 -3.94
N LEU A 102 5.40 -5.37 -5.26
CA LEU A 102 6.45 -5.28 -6.28
C LEU A 102 6.18 -4.06 -7.14
N LEU A 103 7.20 -3.24 -7.36
CA LEU A 103 7.17 -2.08 -8.24
C LEU A 103 8.36 -2.18 -9.20
N GLY A 104 8.18 -1.94 -10.49
CA GLY A 104 9.29 -2.07 -11.44
C GLY A 104 9.04 -1.42 -12.78
N PHE A 105 10.10 -1.06 -13.48
CA PHE A 105 10.02 -0.66 -14.89
C PHE A 105 10.28 -1.85 -15.80
N VAL A 106 9.62 -1.85 -16.95
CA VAL A 106 9.74 -2.91 -17.96
C VAL A 106 9.95 -2.31 -19.33
N ASP A 107 10.77 -2.96 -20.15
CA ASP A 107 11.12 -2.46 -21.47
C ASP A 107 10.01 -2.70 -22.50
N SER A 108 9.11 -3.65 -22.24
CA SER A 108 8.10 -4.12 -23.19
C SER A 108 6.93 -4.80 -22.45
N PRO A 109 5.68 -4.72 -22.96
CA PRO A 109 4.57 -5.49 -22.42
C PRO A 109 4.76 -7.01 -22.63
N ALA A 110 5.71 -7.41 -23.48
CA ALA A 110 6.15 -8.81 -23.64
C ALA A 110 6.70 -9.43 -22.35
N ALA A 111 7.00 -8.61 -21.33
CA ALA A 111 7.24 -9.09 -19.97
C ALA A 111 6.10 -9.99 -19.47
N ALA A 112 4.85 -9.82 -19.93
CA ALA A 112 3.72 -10.67 -19.56
C ALA A 112 3.70 -11.98 -20.38
N ILE A 113 4.13 -13.09 -19.75
CA ILE A 113 4.29 -14.41 -20.40
C ILE A 113 3.00 -14.91 -21.06
N HIS A 114 1.85 -14.64 -20.44
CA HIS A 114 0.54 -15.12 -20.90
C HIS A 114 -0.25 -14.08 -21.69
N GLY A 115 0.33 -12.92 -21.97
CA GLY A 115 -0.35 -11.80 -22.59
C GLY A 115 -0.89 -10.79 -21.59
N ILE A 116 -1.64 -9.81 -22.11
CA ILE A 116 -2.19 -8.72 -21.30
C ILE A 116 -3.68 -8.52 -21.57
N ARG A 117 -4.39 -7.97 -20.58
CA ARG A 117 -5.73 -7.37 -20.75
C ARG A 117 -5.63 -5.86 -20.66
N PHE A 118 -5.64 -5.18 -21.81
CA PHE A 118 -5.51 -3.73 -21.85
C PHE A 118 -6.86 -3.02 -21.72
N TYR A 119 -6.83 -1.82 -21.17
CA TYR A 119 -7.99 -0.96 -21.00
C TYR A 119 -8.07 0.05 -22.14
N SER A 120 -9.17 0.00 -22.87
CA SER A 120 -9.40 0.85 -24.03
C SER A 120 -10.08 2.19 -23.70
N ALA A 121 -10.60 2.33 -22.47
CA ALA A 121 -11.11 3.57 -21.91
C ALA A 121 -10.67 3.66 -20.43
N PRO A 122 -9.38 3.96 -20.18
CA PRO A 122 -8.81 3.92 -18.84
C PRO A 122 -9.50 4.88 -17.87
N GLN A 123 -9.67 4.45 -16.61
CA GLN A 123 -10.29 5.28 -15.58
C GLN A 123 -9.22 5.95 -14.73
N CYS A 124 -9.17 7.29 -14.72
CA CYS A 124 -8.16 8.04 -13.97
C CYS A 124 -8.17 7.78 -12.45
N ARG A 125 -9.22 7.17 -11.90
CA ARG A 125 -9.27 6.76 -10.48
C ARG A 125 -8.33 5.61 -10.16
N GLN A 126 -7.88 4.86 -11.16
CA GLN A 126 -6.98 3.72 -11.03
C GLN A 126 -5.49 4.12 -11.15
N ASN A 127 -5.23 5.36 -11.57
CA ASN A 127 -3.90 5.92 -11.58
C ASN A 127 -3.28 5.89 -10.19
N ILE A 128 -1.94 5.92 -10.14
CA ILE A 128 -1.20 6.04 -8.89
C ILE A 128 -1.53 7.40 -8.26
N GLN A 129 -2.21 7.38 -7.11
CA GLN A 129 -2.63 8.58 -6.40
C GLN A 129 -1.71 8.96 -5.24
N THR A 130 -0.94 7.99 -4.74
CA THR A 130 -0.09 8.14 -3.57
C THR A 130 1.38 8.19 -3.96
N ASP A 131 2.18 8.85 -3.13
CA ASP A 131 3.63 8.82 -3.28
C ASP A 131 4.13 7.43 -2.87
N VAL A 132 4.79 6.73 -3.79
CA VAL A 132 5.43 5.43 -3.55
C VAL A 132 6.93 5.55 -3.32
N HIS A 133 7.42 6.77 -3.07
CA HIS A 133 8.81 7.08 -2.75
C HIS A 133 9.81 6.81 -3.88
N LEU A 134 9.30 6.68 -5.11
CA LEU A 134 10.06 6.57 -6.35
C LEU A 134 9.99 7.88 -7.12
N THR A 135 11.12 8.24 -7.74
CA THR A 135 11.25 9.43 -8.58
C THR A 135 11.38 9.05 -10.04
N PHE A 136 10.82 9.89 -10.90
CA PHE A 136 10.79 9.73 -12.35
C PHE A 136 10.94 11.10 -13.01
N ASP A 137 11.79 11.17 -14.03
CA ASP A 137 12.09 12.42 -14.69
C ASP A 137 10.95 12.84 -15.62
N HIS A 138 10.47 14.08 -15.49
CA HIS A 138 9.33 14.61 -16.25
C HIS A 138 9.58 16.06 -16.69
N VAL A 139 9.05 16.44 -17.86
CA VAL A 139 9.25 17.79 -18.41
C VAL A 139 8.59 18.85 -17.53
N ALA A 140 9.37 19.84 -17.11
CA ALA A 140 8.88 20.96 -16.33
C ALA A 140 7.70 21.66 -17.02
N PRO A 141 6.54 21.81 -16.35
CA PRO A 141 5.42 22.54 -16.92
C PRO A 141 5.80 24.02 -17.10
N ASP A 142 5.52 24.55 -18.28
CA ASP A 142 5.50 25.99 -18.56
C ASP A 142 6.88 26.69 -18.43
N THR A 143 7.89 26.14 -19.11
CA THR A 143 9.20 26.78 -19.22
C THR A 143 9.59 26.98 -20.69
N GLU A 144 10.10 28.17 -21.03
CA GLU A 144 10.64 28.49 -22.38
C GLU A 144 11.77 27.53 -22.82
N ARG A 145 12.33 26.77 -21.88
CA ARG A 145 13.31 25.70 -22.13
C ARG A 145 12.85 24.41 -21.43
N PRO A 146 12.42 23.38 -22.17
CA PRO A 146 12.03 22.11 -21.57
C PRO A 146 13.22 21.49 -20.82
N ARG A 147 13.05 21.24 -19.52
CA ARG A 147 14.01 20.53 -18.68
C ARG A 147 13.29 19.38 -17.99
N LEU A 148 13.95 18.24 -17.87
CA LEU A 148 13.48 17.13 -17.06
C LEU A 148 13.71 17.45 -15.58
N LEU A 149 12.68 17.25 -14.76
CA LEU A 149 12.69 17.42 -13.32
C LEU A 149 12.36 16.09 -12.64
N PRO A 150 13.12 15.69 -11.61
CA PRO A 150 12.75 14.56 -10.76
C PRO A 150 11.39 14.79 -10.13
N SER A 151 10.40 13.98 -10.52
CA SER A 151 9.01 14.08 -10.10
C SER A 151 8.57 12.78 -9.44
N ARG A 152 7.52 12.82 -8.60
CA ARG A 152 6.95 11.59 -8.04
C ARG A 152 6.14 10.90 -9.13
N LEU A 153 6.04 9.57 -9.12
CA LEU A 153 5.25 8.84 -10.13
C LEU A 153 3.81 9.36 -10.24
N LYS A 154 3.13 9.62 -9.12
CA LYS A 154 1.77 10.19 -9.13
C LYS A 154 1.63 11.55 -9.84
N ASP A 155 2.74 12.27 -9.99
CA ASP A 155 2.81 13.62 -10.57
C ASP A 155 3.35 13.61 -12.02
N VAL A 156 3.47 12.43 -12.63
CA VAL A 156 3.83 12.28 -14.05
C VAL A 156 2.57 11.85 -14.81
N PRO A 157 2.29 12.36 -16.02
CA PRO A 157 1.11 11.95 -16.78
C PRO A 157 1.16 10.44 -17.07
N HIS A 158 0.15 9.71 -16.59
CA HIS A 158 0.07 8.27 -16.78
C HIS A 158 -1.36 7.77 -16.74
N PHE A 159 -1.55 6.49 -17.08
CA PHE A 159 -2.79 5.77 -16.81
C PHE A 159 -2.55 4.28 -16.63
N THR A 160 -3.50 3.60 -15.98
CA THR A 160 -3.53 2.14 -15.91
C THR A 160 -3.82 1.56 -17.28
N PHE A 161 -2.80 0.99 -17.91
CA PHE A 161 -2.83 0.53 -19.29
C PHE A 161 -3.39 -0.89 -19.40
N ALA A 162 -2.92 -1.82 -18.56
CA ALA A 162 -3.30 -3.22 -18.66
C ALA A 162 -3.16 -3.98 -17.35
N LYS A 163 -3.66 -5.22 -17.34
CA LYS A 163 -3.31 -6.26 -16.37
C LYS A 163 -2.58 -7.41 -17.05
N VAL A 164 -1.73 -8.10 -16.30
CA VAL A 164 -1.07 -9.33 -16.76
C VAL A 164 -2.08 -10.47 -16.77
N GLU A 165 -2.20 -11.19 -17.89
CA GLU A 165 -3.10 -12.34 -17.98
C GLU A 165 -2.66 -13.45 -17.02
N GLY A 166 -3.61 -14.01 -16.27
CA GLY A 166 -3.33 -15.03 -15.24
C GLY A 166 -2.71 -14.48 -13.95
N ALA A 167 -2.48 -13.16 -13.87
CA ALA A 167 -1.95 -12.48 -12.69
C ALA A 167 -2.62 -11.11 -12.49
N ASP A 168 -3.93 -11.10 -12.23
CA ASP A 168 -4.74 -9.88 -12.07
C ASP A 168 -4.29 -8.93 -10.95
N PHE A 169 -3.40 -9.39 -10.07
CA PHE A 169 -2.76 -8.61 -9.03
C PHE A 169 -1.59 -7.76 -9.56
N ILE A 170 -1.12 -8.00 -10.80
CA ILE A 170 -0.08 -7.23 -11.48
C ILE A 170 -0.74 -6.31 -12.50
N THR A 171 -0.52 -5.01 -12.31
CA THR A 171 -1.05 -3.93 -13.14
C THR A 171 0.09 -3.26 -13.89
N LEU A 172 -0.12 -2.99 -15.17
CA LEU A 172 0.78 -2.20 -16.01
C LEU A 172 0.23 -0.78 -16.09
N HIS A 173 1.08 0.18 -15.74
CA HIS A 173 0.87 1.61 -15.92
C HIS A 173 1.76 2.11 -17.06
N LEU A 174 1.24 3.08 -17.82
CA LEU A 174 1.96 3.69 -18.92
C LEU A 174 2.19 5.17 -18.64
N PHE A 175 3.45 5.56 -18.60
CA PHE A 175 3.92 6.91 -18.26
C PHE A 175 4.34 7.69 -19.49
N PHE A 176 4.05 9.00 -19.49
CA PHE A 176 4.41 9.94 -20.55
C PHE A 176 5.21 11.12 -20.01
N PRO A 177 6.54 11.00 -19.86
CA PRO A 177 7.40 12.03 -19.28
C PRO A 177 7.38 13.37 -20.03
N HIS A 178 7.07 13.33 -21.33
CA HIS A 178 7.13 14.48 -22.22
C HIS A 178 5.77 15.12 -22.52
N LEU A 179 4.69 14.55 -22.00
CA LEU A 179 3.35 15.05 -22.25
C LEU A 179 3.13 16.29 -21.39
N PRO A 180 2.81 17.46 -21.97
CA PRO A 180 2.61 18.67 -21.20
C PRO A 180 1.39 18.51 -20.29
N CYS A 181 1.59 18.70 -18.99
CA CYS A 181 0.51 18.69 -18.00
C CYS A 181 0.46 20.01 -17.24
N ARG A 182 -0.77 20.46 -16.93
CA ARG A 182 -0.97 21.59 -16.02
C ARG A 182 -0.71 21.11 -14.58
N ARG A 183 -0.22 22.01 -13.71
CA ARG A 183 0.23 21.68 -12.34
C ARG A 183 -0.77 20.91 -11.46
N ASP A 184 -2.06 20.95 -11.78
CA ASP A 184 -3.13 20.27 -11.02
C ASP A 184 -3.73 19.06 -11.76
N PHE A 185 -3.17 18.70 -12.92
CA PHE A 185 -3.75 17.72 -13.83
C PHE A 185 -2.66 16.75 -14.26
N TYR A 186 -2.62 15.55 -13.68
CA TYR A 186 -1.64 14.48 -13.98
C TYR A 186 -2.27 13.28 -14.69
N ARG A 187 -3.45 13.51 -15.28
CA ARG A 187 -4.20 12.55 -16.09
C ARG A 187 -4.15 12.98 -17.54
N LEU A 188 -4.39 12.05 -18.47
CA LEU A 188 -4.58 12.41 -19.87
C LEU A 188 -5.98 13.03 -20.06
N THR A 189 -6.08 14.00 -20.98
CA THR A 189 -7.37 14.52 -21.46
C THR A 189 -8.03 13.52 -22.42
N ASP A 190 -9.33 13.66 -22.68
CA ASP A 190 -10.01 12.84 -23.70
C ASP A 190 -9.39 13.03 -25.10
N GLU A 191 -8.86 14.21 -25.40
CA GLU A 191 -8.12 14.49 -26.65
C GLU A 191 -6.78 13.75 -26.71
N GLN A 192 -6.01 13.75 -25.61
CA GLN A 192 -4.77 13.00 -25.51
C GLN A 192 -5.02 11.49 -25.57
N PHE A 193 -6.08 10.99 -24.94
CA PHE A 193 -6.47 9.59 -25.05
C PHE A 193 -6.89 9.22 -26.48
N SER A 194 -7.66 10.07 -27.16
CA SER A 194 -8.00 9.84 -28.57
C SER A 194 -6.74 9.77 -29.43
N ARG A 195 -5.81 10.72 -29.30
CA ARG A 195 -4.53 10.67 -30.06
C ARG A 195 -3.72 9.41 -29.73
N TRP A 196 -3.59 9.07 -28.44
CA TRP A 196 -2.89 7.87 -28.03
C TRP A 196 -3.50 6.58 -28.61
N PHE A 197 -4.81 6.39 -28.48
CA PHE A 197 -5.44 5.15 -28.93
C PHE A 197 -5.65 5.12 -30.44
N ASP A 198 -6.17 6.19 -31.02
CA ASP A 198 -6.61 6.24 -32.41
C ASP A 198 -5.42 6.39 -33.38
N ASP A 199 -4.37 7.15 -33.00
CA ASP A 199 -3.23 7.44 -33.89
C ASP A 199 -1.99 6.58 -33.60
N ILE A 200 -1.86 6.02 -32.39
CA ILE A 200 -0.68 5.22 -31.97
C ILE A 200 -1.06 3.77 -31.70
N PHE A 201 -1.85 3.52 -30.64
CA PHE A 201 -1.99 2.18 -30.09
C PHE A 201 -2.81 1.23 -30.97
N TYR A 202 -4.03 1.57 -31.38
CA TYR A 202 -4.80 0.66 -32.25
C TYR A 202 -4.17 0.46 -33.62
N PRO A 203 -3.60 1.48 -34.29
CA PRO A 203 -2.85 1.25 -35.51
C PRO A 203 -1.72 0.24 -35.32
N ALA A 204 -0.97 0.32 -34.20
CA ALA A 204 0.08 -0.65 -33.88
C ALA A 204 -0.50 -2.06 -33.63
N VAL A 205 -1.62 -2.18 -32.90
CA VAL A 205 -2.31 -3.47 -32.69
C VAL A 205 -2.76 -4.08 -34.02
N ARG A 206 -3.33 -3.27 -34.92
CA ARG A 206 -3.79 -3.72 -36.25
C ARG A 206 -2.66 -4.16 -37.19
N GLN A 207 -1.42 -3.74 -36.94
CA GLN A 207 -0.25 -4.17 -37.71
C GLN A 207 0.29 -5.53 -37.26
N VAL A 208 -0.07 -5.98 -36.05
CA VAL A 208 0.52 -7.16 -35.41
C VAL A 208 -0.46 -8.32 -35.31
N TYR A 209 -1.73 -8.05 -35.04
CA TYR A 209 -2.73 -9.10 -34.77
C TYR A 209 -3.68 -9.30 -35.94
N ASP A 210 -4.15 -10.54 -36.11
CA ASP A 210 -5.05 -10.95 -37.18
C ASP A 210 -6.47 -10.39 -37.04
N VAL A 211 -7.18 -10.31 -38.17
CA VAL A 211 -8.51 -9.68 -38.29
C VAL A 211 -9.55 -10.30 -37.35
N ASP A 212 -9.44 -11.60 -37.07
CA ASP A 212 -10.34 -12.34 -36.18
C ASP A 212 -10.26 -11.85 -34.72
N GLN A 213 -9.09 -11.42 -34.26
CA GLN A 213 -8.92 -10.77 -32.96
C GLN A 213 -9.36 -9.31 -33.00
N LEU A 214 -9.04 -8.61 -34.09
CA LEU A 214 -9.33 -7.17 -34.25
C LEU A 214 -10.83 -6.86 -34.30
N GLN A 215 -11.68 -7.77 -34.78
CA GLN A 215 -13.13 -7.54 -34.87
C GLN A 215 -13.80 -7.30 -33.51
N HIS A 216 -13.16 -7.75 -32.42
CA HIS A 216 -13.65 -7.57 -31.06
C HIS A 216 -13.13 -6.31 -30.39
N LEU A 217 -12.19 -5.60 -31.01
CA LEU A 217 -11.63 -4.37 -30.49
C LEU A 217 -12.50 -3.16 -30.87
N PRO A 218 -12.53 -2.12 -30.04
CA PRO A 218 -13.24 -0.89 -30.37
C PRO A 218 -12.54 -0.20 -31.56
N ALA A 219 -13.36 0.39 -32.43
CA ALA A 219 -12.87 1.11 -33.60
C ALA A 219 -12.05 2.36 -33.23
N SER A 220 -12.37 3.00 -32.10
CA SER A 220 -11.72 4.21 -31.59
C SER A 220 -11.88 4.34 -30.07
N TYR A 221 -11.11 5.25 -29.46
CA TYR A 221 -11.26 5.61 -28.04
C TYR A 221 -12.67 6.10 -27.74
N ARG A 222 -13.25 6.91 -28.63
CA ARG A 222 -14.62 7.41 -28.48
C ARG A 222 -15.65 6.29 -28.51
N HIS A 223 -15.46 5.28 -29.36
CA HIS A 223 -16.29 4.08 -29.36
C HIS A 223 -16.15 3.34 -28.02
N ALA A 224 -14.92 3.05 -27.58
CA ALA A 224 -14.67 2.38 -26.30
C ALA A 224 -15.31 3.12 -25.10
N LEU A 225 -15.15 4.45 -25.07
CA LEU A 225 -15.69 5.32 -24.03
C LEU A 225 -17.21 5.35 -24.05
N ALA A 226 -17.84 5.35 -25.22
CA ALA A 226 -19.29 5.27 -25.36
C ALA A 226 -19.81 3.93 -24.83
N THR A 227 -19.19 2.81 -25.21
CA THR A 227 -19.55 1.47 -24.72
C THR A 227 -19.43 1.36 -23.20
N CYS A 228 -18.36 1.89 -22.60
CA CYS A 228 -18.19 1.90 -21.14
C CYS A 228 -19.23 2.78 -20.41
N ARG A 229 -19.83 3.76 -21.10
CA ARG A 229 -20.83 4.69 -20.56
C ARG A 229 -22.27 4.25 -20.87
N ALA A 230 -22.51 3.42 -21.89
CA ALA A 230 -23.84 3.00 -22.33
C ALA A 230 -24.71 2.40 -21.19
N PRO A 231 -24.20 1.49 -20.33
CA PRO A 231 -24.98 1.00 -19.18
C PRO A 231 -25.40 2.13 -18.22
N ARG A 232 -24.59 3.19 -18.08
CA ARG A 232 -24.95 4.35 -17.23
C ARG A 232 -26.09 5.19 -17.79
N VAL A 233 -26.43 5.00 -19.06
CA VAL A 233 -27.52 5.69 -19.77
C VAL A 233 -28.74 4.76 -19.87
N GLU A 234 -28.53 3.49 -20.20
CA GLU A 234 -29.58 2.47 -20.36
C GLU A 234 -30.20 2.05 -19.01
N ASP A 235 -29.40 1.85 -17.96
CA ASP A 235 -29.88 1.39 -16.65
C ASP A 235 -30.33 2.54 -15.72
N ARG A 236 -30.46 3.78 -16.23
CA ARG A 236 -31.07 4.90 -15.45
C ARG A 236 -32.53 4.65 -15.08
N LEU A 237 -33.10 3.55 -15.57
CA LEU A 237 -34.45 3.10 -15.29
C LEU A 237 -34.54 2.23 -14.01
N LEU A 238 -33.43 1.82 -13.39
CA LEU A 238 -33.43 1.00 -12.16
C LEU A 238 -32.42 1.53 -11.12
N GLU A 239 -32.91 2.28 -10.13
CA GLU A 239 -32.11 2.83 -9.04
C GLU A 239 -31.62 1.73 -8.08
N THR A 240 -30.32 1.39 -8.11
CA THR A 240 -29.65 0.69 -7.00
C THR A 240 -28.27 1.31 -6.68
N PRO A 241 -27.74 1.18 -5.45
CA PRO A 241 -26.52 1.89 -5.03
C PRO A 241 -25.20 1.38 -5.64
N SER A 242 -25.19 0.24 -6.34
CA SER A 242 -24.01 -0.34 -7.03
C SER A 242 -23.65 0.37 -8.35
N TYR A 243 -24.34 1.46 -8.67
CA TYR A 243 -24.48 2.08 -9.99
C TYR A 243 -23.38 3.09 -10.41
N ARG A 244 -22.30 3.24 -9.64
CA ARG A 244 -21.31 4.33 -9.84
C ARG A 244 -20.07 3.95 -10.64
N THR A 245 -19.95 2.72 -11.11
CA THR A 245 -18.78 2.23 -11.84
C THR A 245 -19.07 2.21 -13.34
N GLN A 246 -18.31 2.95 -14.14
CA GLN A 246 -18.26 2.69 -15.59
C GLN A 246 -17.84 1.22 -15.77
N LEU A 247 -18.49 0.47 -16.66
CA LEU A 247 -18.05 -0.88 -16.98
C LEU A 247 -16.60 -0.82 -17.44
N GLN A 248 -15.77 -1.66 -16.83
CA GLN A 248 -14.35 -1.71 -17.14
C GLN A 248 -14.15 -2.69 -18.30
N MET A 249 -14.25 -2.17 -19.53
CA MET A 249 -13.97 -2.97 -20.73
C MET A 249 -12.46 -3.19 -20.84
N SER A 250 -12.07 -4.46 -20.87
CA SER A 250 -10.70 -4.89 -21.11
C SER A 250 -10.64 -5.88 -22.27
N TYR A 251 -9.55 -5.83 -23.02
CA TYR A 251 -9.37 -6.62 -24.24
C TYR A 251 -8.06 -7.40 -24.13
N PHE A 252 -8.13 -8.69 -24.46
CA PHE A 252 -6.98 -9.58 -24.41
C PHE A 252 -6.10 -9.41 -25.64
N LEU A 253 -4.78 -9.34 -25.42
CA LEU A 253 -3.75 -9.44 -26.44
C LEU A 253 -2.82 -10.60 -26.09
N SER A 254 -2.61 -11.50 -27.05
CA SER A 254 -1.80 -12.70 -26.86
C SER A 254 -0.30 -12.37 -26.82
N PRO A 255 0.53 -13.18 -26.14
CA PRO A 255 1.93 -12.82 -25.91
C PRO A 255 2.79 -12.75 -27.17
N GLN A 256 2.44 -13.50 -28.23
CA GLN A 256 3.28 -13.67 -29.43
C GLN A 256 3.58 -12.36 -30.18
N GLY A 257 2.69 -11.36 -30.08
CA GLY A 257 2.84 -10.07 -30.76
C GLY A 257 3.29 -8.91 -29.88
N LEU A 258 3.41 -9.10 -28.56
CA LEU A 258 3.53 -7.96 -27.64
C LEU A 258 4.83 -7.16 -27.81
N ASN A 259 5.95 -7.81 -28.10
CA ASN A 259 7.19 -7.08 -28.30
C ASN A 259 7.16 -6.27 -29.60
N GLN A 260 6.71 -6.89 -30.69
CA GLN A 260 6.55 -6.21 -31.97
C GLN A 260 5.55 -5.05 -31.89
N LEU A 261 4.43 -5.24 -31.17
CA LEU A 261 3.47 -4.17 -30.87
C LEU A 261 4.16 -2.97 -30.22
N TRP A 262 5.04 -3.23 -29.25
CA TRP A 262 5.76 -2.16 -28.56
C TRP A 262 6.75 -1.45 -29.47
N ASP A 263 7.47 -2.17 -30.33
CA ASP A 263 8.34 -1.56 -31.35
C ASP A 263 7.57 -0.62 -32.30
N HIS A 264 6.35 -1.02 -32.70
CA HIS A 264 5.46 -0.18 -33.50
C HIS A 264 4.99 1.06 -32.73
N VAL A 265 4.65 0.93 -31.44
CA VAL A 265 4.30 2.07 -30.58
C VAL A 265 5.48 3.05 -30.47
N LEU A 266 6.69 2.57 -30.16
CA LEU A 266 7.90 3.39 -30.05
C LEU A 266 8.27 4.07 -31.38
N THR A 267 7.94 3.44 -32.51
CA THR A 267 8.10 4.04 -33.84
C THR A 267 7.06 5.12 -34.10
N ALA A 268 5.80 4.89 -33.72
CA ALA A 268 4.69 5.82 -33.94
C ALA A 268 4.85 7.13 -33.16
N VAL A 269 5.31 7.08 -31.90
CA VAL A 269 5.52 8.30 -31.08
C VAL A 269 6.62 9.22 -31.62
N ARG A 270 7.44 8.75 -32.56
CA ARG A 270 8.47 9.56 -33.24
C ARG A 270 7.92 10.34 -34.43
N GLN A 271 6.69 10.05 -34.87
CA GLN A 271 6.08 10.71 -36.02
C GLN A 271 5.76 12.19 -35.76
N PRO A 272 5.80 13.05 -36.79
CA PRO A 272 5.37 14.44 -36.69
C PRO A 272 3.97 14.59 -36.08
N GLY A 273 3.85 15.39 -35.03
CA GLY A 273 2.58 15.65 -34.35
C GLY A 273 2.25 14.68 -33.20
N LEU A 274 3.10 13.70 -32.92
CA LEU A 274 2.95 12.75 -31.79
C LEU A 274 4.15 12.78 -30.83
N GLN A 275 5.10 13.70 -31.02
CA GLN A 275 6.35 13.74 -30.27
C GLN A 275 6.20 14.18 -28.80
N ASP A 276 5.02 14.62 -28.40
CA ASP A 276 4.64 14.83 -27.00
C ASP A 276 4.42 13.50 -26.25
N PHE A 277 4.19 12.39 -26.96
CA PHE A 277 4.17 11.03 -26.40
C PHE A 277 5.53 10.32 -26.44
N ARG A 278 6.62 11.02 -26.79
CA ARG A 278 7.94 10.38 -26.91
C ARG A 278 8.43 9.81 -25.58
N ASP A 279 9.21 8.74 -25.70
CA ASP A 279 9.80 7.97 -24.60
C ASP A 279 8.74 7.51 -23.57
N PRO A 280 7.68 6.81 -24.01
CA PRO A 280 6.71 6.25 -23.09
C PRO A 280 7.36 5.13 -22.28
N GLU A 281 7.07 5.06 -20.97
CA GLU A 281 7.65 4.06 -20.08
C GLU A 281 6.58 3.17 -19.45
N LEU A 282 6.84 1.87 -19.41
CA LEU A 282 5.98 0.89 -18.77
C LEU A 282 6.44 0.62 -17.34
N PHE A 283 5.48 0.61 -16.43
CA PHE A 283 5.69 0.37 -15.02
C PHE A 283 4.74 -0.72 -14.53
N ILE A 284 5.28 -1.74 -13.88
CA ILE A 284 4.51 -2.79 -13.22
C ILE A 284 4.32 -2.46 -11.74
N GLU A 285 3.11 -2.74 -11.27
CA GLU A 285 2.74 -2.63 -9.87
C GLU A 285 1.96 -3.88 -9.47
N ALA A 286 2.45 -4.56 -8.42
CA ALA A 286 1.70 -5.55 -7.69
C ALA A 286 1.55 -5.07 -6.26
N LYS A 287 0.32 -4.83 -5.80
CA LYS A 287 0.03 -4.36 -4.43
C LYS A 287 -0.91 -5.32 -3.71
N GLY A 288 -0.80 -5.38 -2.40
CA GLY A 288 -1.66 -6.22 -1.57
C GLY A 288 -1.36 -7.71 -1.72
N THR A 289 -0.12 -8.05 -2.04
CA THR A 289 0.30 -9.44 -2.30
C THR A 289 0.71 -10.19 -1.03
N LYS A 290 0.49 -9.58 0.13
CA LYS A 290 0.87 -10.08 1.45
C LYS A 290 0.56 -11.55 1.68
N LEU A 291 -0.69 -11.94 1.47
CA LEU A 291 -1.13 -13.33 1.66
C LEU A 291 -0.79 -14.23 0.46
N LEU A 292 -0.54 -13.65 -0.71
CA LEU A 292 -0.26 -14.38 -1.94
C LEU A 292 1.11 -15.06 -1.88
N PHE A 293 2.11 -14.40 -1.29
CA PHE A 293 3.49 -14.91 -1.23
C PHE A 293 3.86 -15.54 0.11
N LYS A 294 2.97 -15.45 1.11
CA LYS A 294 3.14 -16.19 2.36
C LYS A 294 3.13 -17.70 2.11
N TYR A 295 3.97 -18.40 2.88
CA TYR A 295 3.95 -19.85 2.91
C TYR A 295 2.75 -20.34 3.75
N PRO A 296 2.02 -21.39 3.31
CA PRO A 296 0.87 -21.93 4.05
C PRO A 296 1.22 -22.43 5.45
N ASP A 297 2.44 -22.96 5.60
CA ASP A 297 2.96 -23.46 6.87
C ASP A 297 3.83 -22.38 7.53
N ALA A 298 3.39 -21.91 8.70
CA ALA A 298 4.13 -20.94 9.52
C ALA A 298 5.08 -21.63 10.52
N PRO A 299 6.20 -21.00 10.91
CA PRO A 299 6.81 -19.79 10.36
C PRO A 299 7.80 -20.08 9.21
N SER A 300 7.69 -19.34 8.11
CA SER A 300 8.69 -19.32 7.02
C SER A 300 9.74 -18.24 7.25
N ASP A 301 11.00 -18.56 6.94
CA ASP A 301 12.07 -17.57 6.92
C ASP A 301 12.02 -16.71 5.65
N LEU A 302 12.84 -15.65 5.62
CA LEU A 302 12.88 -14.73 4.49
C LEU A 302 13.28 -15.43 3.17
N LEU A 303 14.19 -16.40 3.22
CA LEU A 303 14.65 -17.10 2.03
C LEU A 303 13.51 -17.88 1.38
N ALA A 304 12.76 -18.65 2.17
CA ALA A 304 11.61 -19.41 1.68
C ALA A 304 10.53 -18.51 1.07
N VAL A 305 10.29 -17.33 1.65
CA VAL A 305 9.35 -16.34 1.10
C VAL A 305 9.85 -15.79 -0.23
N MET A 306 11.15 -15.45 -0.32
CA MET A 306 11.75 -14.92 -1.55
C MET A 306 11.80 -15.97 -2.66
N ASP A 307 12.10 -17.24 -2.35
CA ASP A 307 12.08 -18.33 -3.34
C ASP A 307 10.67 -18.57 -3.89
N ASN A 308 9.65 -18.55 -3.02
CA ASN A 308 8.25 -18.68 -3.43
C ASN A 308 7.79 -17.48 -4.28
N PHE A 309 8.19 -16.27 -3.89
CA PHE A 309 7.95 -15.05 -4.64
C PHE A 309 8.56 -15.13 -6.05
N ASP A 310 9.84 -15.49 -6.12
CA ASP A 310 10.60 -15.62 -7.35
C ASP A 310 9.97 -16.67 -8.29
N CYS A 311 9.69 -17.87 -7.76
CA CYS A 311 9.05 -18.96 -8.51
C CYS A 311 7.67 -18.57 -9.06
N LYS A 312 6.87 -17.81 -8.29
CA LYS A 312 5.53 -17.40 -8.72
C LYS A 312 5.60 -16.32 -9.79
N LEU A 313 6.50 -15.34 -9.65
CA LEU A 313 6.63 -14.28 -10.64
C LEU A 313 7.20 -14.78 -11.95
N HIS A 314 8.22 -15.64 -11.95
CA HIS A 314 8.78 -16.21 -13.18
C HIS A 314 7.79 -17.05 -14.00
N ARG A 315 6.64 -17.43 -13.43
CA ARG A 315 5.56 -18.09 -14.19
C ARG A 315 4.71 -17.14 -15.01
N VAL A 316 4.68 -15.86 -14.64
CA VAL A 316 3.77 -14.86 -15.24
C VAL A 316 4.50 -13.67 -15.83
N LEU A 317 5.74 -13.42 -15.39
CA LEU A 317 6.63 -12.37 -15.87
C LEU A 317 7.95 -12.96 -16.42
N ASP A 318 8.35 -12.46 -17.59
CA ASP A 318 9.67 -12.69 -18.18
C ASP A 318 10.63 -11.60 -17.70
N PHE A 319 11.58 -12.00 -16.84
CA PHE A 319 12.55 -11.10 -16.22
C PHE A 319 13.58 -10.52 -17.19
N SER A 320 13.68 -11.04 -18.42
CA SER A 320 14.55 -10.45 -19.45
C SER A 320 14.09 -9.07 -19.92
N TYR A 321 12.81 -8.73 -19.71
CA TYR A 321 12.24 -7.40 -19.98
C TYR A 321 12.14 -6.50 -18.75
N ILE A 322 12.54 -6.99 -17.57
CA ILE A 322 12.46 -6.21 -16.31
C ILE A 322 13.76 -5.42 -16.12
N CYS A 323 13.64 -4.11 -15.95
CA CYS A 323 14.78 -3.24 -15.62
C CYS A 323 15.22 -3.50 -14.18
N SER A 324 16.21 -4.38 -13.99
CA SER A 324 16.63 -4.87 -12.67
C SER A 324 17.14 -3.77 -11.73
N ASP A 325 17.72 -2.69 -12.28
CA ASP A 325 18.17 -1.50 -11.53
C ASP A 325 17.02 -0.58 -11.09
N ARG A 326 15.81 -0.84 -11.60
CA ARG A 326 14.58 -0.09 -11.32
C ARG A 326 13.46 -1.02 -10.82
N LEU A 327 13.84 -2.13 -10.20
CA LEU A 327 12.95 -3.08 -9.54
C LEU A 327 13.00 -2.90 -8.02
N TYR A 328 11.83 -2.83 -7.39
CA TYR A 328 11.69 -2.56 -5.96
C TYR A 328 10.69 -3.54 -5.35
N ILE A 329 11.08 -4.14 -4.23
CA ILE A 329 10.30 -5.17 -3.53
C ILE A 329 10.07 -4.69 -2.10
N ASP A 330 8.82 -4.67 -1.68
CA ASP A 330 8.42 -4.33 -0.32
C ASP A 330 8.32 -5.60 0.53
N VAL A 331 9.28 -5.76 1.43
CA VAL A 331 9.43 -6.95 2.27
C VAL A 331 8.96 -6.66 3.68
N GLY A 332 7.91 -7.37 4.09
CA GLY A 332 7.34 -7.31 5.43
C GLY A 332 8.01 -8.30 6.38
N LYS A 333 8.25 -7.86 7.62
CA LYS A 333 8.51 -8.75 8.76
C LYS A 333 7.40 -8.57 9.78
N GLU A 334 6.71 -9.66 10.07
CA GLU A 334 5.66 -9.70 11.08
C GLU A 334 6.13 -10.41 12.34
N THR A 335 5.70 -9.87 13.47
CA THR A 335 5.91 -10.45 14.80
C THR A 335 4.53 -10.62 15.41
N CYS A 336 4.07 -11.86 15.48
CA CYS A 336 2.71 -12.22 15.87
C CYS A 336 2.75 -12.98 17.19
N PRO A 337 1.77 -12.76 18.09
CA PRO A 337 1.62 -13.63 19.25
C PRO A 337 1.42 -15.08 18.78
N PRO A 338 1.96 -16.08 19.49
CA PRO A 338 1.66 -17.47 19.19
C PRO A 338 0.15 -17.68 19.34
N ARG A 339 -0.44 -18.45 18.41
CA ARG A 339 -1.90 -18.63 18.25
C ARG A 339 -2.65 -18.47 19.57
N SER A 340 -3.43 -17.38 19.68
CA SER A 340 -4.48 -17.29 20.69
C SER A 340 -5.56 -18.29 20.28
N GLY A 341 -5.85 -19.24 21.15
CA GLY A 341 -6.78 -20.32 20.88
C GLY A 341 -8.21 -19.80 20.78
N LEU A 342 -8.66 -19.45 19.57
CA LEU A 342 -10.09 -19.36 19.25
C LEU A 342 -10.72 -20.73 18.94
N ILE A 343 -9.93 -21.81 18.97
CA ILE A 343 -10.42 -23.19 18.84
C ILE A 343 -10.08 -23.95 20.13
N ALA A 344 -10.83 -23.68 21.18
CA ALA A 344 -11.10 -24.67 22.22
C ALA A 344 -12.62 -24.71 22.40
N ARG A 345 -13.30 -25.30 21.39
CA ARG A 345 -14.70 -25.73 21.55
C ARG A 345 -14.82 -26.92 22.51
N ASP A 346 -13.69 -27.52 22.89
CA ASP A 346 -13.62 -28.53 23.94
C ASP A 346 -12.96 -27.98 25.20
N SER A 347 -13.74 -28.09 26.26
CA SER A 347 -13.49 -27.89 27.70
C SER A 347 -12.03 -27.95 28.18
N ASN A 348 -11.70 -27.01 29.09
CA ASN A 348 -10.57 -26.95 30.04
C ASN A 348 -9.24 -26.32 29.64
N VAL A 349 -9.12 -25.63 28.50
CA VAL A 349 -7.98 -24.71 28.28
C VAL A 349 -8.47 -23.28 28.43
N SER A 350 -7.96 -22.56 29.44
CA SER A 350 -8.24 -21.12 29.62
C SER A 350 -8.02 -20.40 28.29
N ALA A 351 -9.06 -19.73 27.78
CA ALA A 351 -8.94 -18.88 26.61
C ALA A 351 -7.70 -17.98 26.76
N ARG A 352 -6.74 -18.09 25.85
CA ARG A 352 -5.54 -17.25 25.90
C ARG A 352 -5.98 -15.81 25.69
N GLU A 353 -5.61 -14.93 26.62
CA GLU A 353 -5.86 -13.50 26.50
C GLU A 353 -5.34 -12.99 25.15
N ALA A 354 -6.11 -12.11 24.50
CA ALA A 354 -5.68 -11.46 23.27
C ALA A 354 -4.41 -10.64 23.53
N GLN A 355 -3.43 -10.74 22.65
CA GLN A 355 -2.14 -10.08 22.79
C GLN A 355 -1.87 -9.19 21.57
N THR A 356 -1.19 -8.07 21.81
CA THR A 356 -0.69 -7.16 20.78
C THR A 356 0.77 -6.85 21.04
N TYR A 357 1.56 -6.69 19.98
CA TYR A 357 2.95 -6.26 20.10
C TYR A 357 3.10 -4.80 19.72
N LEU A 358 3.59 -4.03 20.70
CA LEU A 358 3.90 -2.62 20.53
C LEU A 358 5.41 -2.40 20.39
N TRP A 359 5.77 -1.44 19.54
CA TRP A 359 7.13 -0.94 19.48
C TRP A 359 7.38 0.07 20.58
N ARG A 360 8.40 -0.19 21.42
CA ARG A 360 8.85 0.79 22.40
C ARG A 360 9.59 1.92 21.71
N ARG A 361 9.29 3.17 22.06
CA ARG A 361 9.92 4.38 21.49
C ARG A 361 11.44 4.37 21.60
N CYS A 362 11.99 3.92 22.73
CA CYS A 362 13.44 3.80 22.91
C CYS A 362 14.08 2.76 21.97
N CYS A 363 13.35 1.69 21.64
CA CYS A 363 13.81 0.66 20.71
C CYS A 363 13.79 1.15 19.27
N ILE A 364 12.74 1.87 18.86
CA ILE A 364 12.68 2.54 17.54
C ILE A 364 13.88 3.49 17.38
N ARG A 365 14.13 4.35 18.38
CA ARG A 365 15.25 5.30 18.34
C ARG A 365 16.60 4.61 18.25
N HIS A 366 16.80 3.55 19.02
CA HIS A 366 18.04 2.77 18.96
C HIS A 366 18.22 2.13 17.59
N HIS A 367 17.17 1.53 17.05
CA HIS A 367 17.21 0.91 15.73
C HIS A 367 17.49 1.95 14.63
N LEU A 368 16.90 3.14 14.73
CA LEU A 368 17.19 4.25 13.83
C LEU A 368 18.66 4.70 13.92
N SER A 369 19.21 4.78 15.13
CA SER A 369 20.64 5.06 15.34
C SER A 369 21.52 3.99 14.69
N GLN A 370 21.19 2.70 14.86
CA GLN A 370 21.91 1.60 14.20
C GLN A 370 21.82 1.68 12.68
N LEU A 371 20.63 1.92 12.13
CA LEU A 371 20.39 2.04 10.69
C LEU A 371 21.26 3.12 10.02
N TYR A 372 21.57 4.18 10.76
CA TYR A 372 22.32 5.33 10.26
C TYR A 372 23.70 5.51 10.90
N ASP A 373 24.25 4.48 11.55
CA ASP A 373 25.57 4.53 12.22
C ASP A 373 25.70 5.74 13.17
N GLY A 374 24.64 6.06 13.91
CA GLY A 374 24.52 7.22 14.82
C GLY A 374 24.20 8.55 14.13
N ASN A 375 24.34 8.65 12.81
CA ASN A 375 24.14 9.86 12.02
C ASN A 375 22.71 9.92 11.44
N VAL A 376 21.72 9.90 12.33
CA VAL A 376 20.31 9.94 11.94
C VAL A 376 20.02 11.21 11.13
N PRO A 377 19.36 11.12 9.96
CA PRO A 377 19.06 12.28 9.14
C PRO A 377 18.14 13.27 9.87
N LYS A 378 18.23 14.55 9.50
CA LYS A 378 17.37 15.60 10.07
C LYS A 378 15.94 15.60 9.51
N SER A 379 15.72 14.92 8.39
CA SER A 379 14.47 14.94 7.63
C SER A 379 14.21 13.59 6.98
N GLY A 380 12.92 13.29 6.76
CA GLY A 380 12.47 12.02 6.17
C GLY A 380 12.11 10.96 7.21
N GLN A 381 12.19 11.28 8.49
CA GLN A 381 11.79 10.40 9.60
C GLN A 381 10.53 10.98 10.23
N ASN A 382 9.45 10.21 10.25
CA ASN A 382 8.23 10.59 10.96
C ASN A 382 7.99 9.58 12.07
N PHE A 383 7.83 10.10 13.28
CA PHE A 383 7.44 9.31 14.44
C PHE A 383 5.96 9.56 14.72
N TYR A 384 5.19 8.48 14.83
CA TYR A 384 3.78 8.50 15.12
C TYR A 384 3.59 8.00 16.56
N HIS A 385 3.03 8.85 17.40
CA HIS A 385 2.71 8.50 18.77
C HIS A 385 1.50 7.55 18.79
N GLU A 386 1.58 6.49 19.59
CA GLU A 386 0.42 5.65 19.87
C GLU A 386 -0.46 6.38 20.89
N SER A 387 -1.75 6.54 20.62
CA SER A 387 -2.66 7.36 21.44
C SER A 387 -2.58 6.98 22.92
N MET A 388 -2.40 7.99 23.78
CA MET A 388 -2.19 7.89 25.24
C MET A 388 -0.96 7.10 25.71
N LEU A 389 -0.28 6.36 24.83
CA LEU A 389 0.89 5.53 25.14
C LEU A 389 2.19 6.25 24.78
N ARG A 390 2.75 7.01 25.73
CA ARG A 390 4.03 7.73 25.57
C ARG A 390 5.17 6.81 25.11
N ASP A 391 5.21 5.63 25.69
CA ASP A 391 6.33 4.68 25.54
C ASP A 391 6.26 3.87 24.24
N ALA A 392 5.15 3.98 23.50
CA ALA A 392 4.93 3.25 22.25
C ALA A 392 4.79 4.20 21.06
N GLY A 393 5.01 3.67 19.87
CA GLY A 393 4.72 4.40 18.64
C GLY A 393 5.13 3.63 17.42
N SER A 394 4.91 4.26 16.27
CA SER A 394 5.29 3.76 14.97
C SER A 394 6.25 4.75 14.31
N MET A 395 6.98 4.32 13.29
CA MET A 395 7.92 5.17 12.58
C MET A 395 7.98 4.84 11.10
N THR A 396 8.16 5.88 10.29
CA THR A 396 8.57 5.76 8.89
C THR A 396 9.90 6.47 8.70
N THR A 397 10.73 5.96 7.79
CA THR A 397 12.03 6.54 7.46
C THR A 397 12.30 6.46 5.96
N LEU A 398 12.57 7.60 5.35
CA LEU A 398 13.11 7.72 4.00
C LEU A 398 14.63 7.80 4.09
N THR A 399 15.29 6.92 3.35
CA THR A 399 16.76 6.89 3.32
C THR A 399 17.28 8.04 2.45
N PRO A 400 18.18 8.89 2.98
CA PRO A 400 18.79 9.94 2.17
C PRO A 400 19.65 9.36 1.04
N PRO A 401 19.75 10.05 -0.11
CA PRO A 401 20.63 9.64 -1.22
C PRO A 401 22.08 9.37 -0.82
N SER A 402 22.59 10.10 0.17
CA SER A 402 23.96 9.97 0.68
C SER A 402 24.16 8.81 1.67
N SER A 403 23.08 8.17 2.13
CA SER A 403 23.16 7.12 3.16
C SER A 403 23.72 5.81 2.61
N ARG A 404 24.36 5.02 3.49
CA ARG A 404 24.81 3.66 3.14
C ARG A 404 23.64 2.75 2.77
N LEU A 405 22.49 2.90 3.44
CA LEU A 405 21.28 2.15 3.16
C LEU A 405 20.78 2.38 1.72
N ARG A 406 20.75 3.65 1.27
CA ARG A 406 20.39 3.97 -0.10
C ARG A 406 21.34 3.34 -1.11
N ARG A 407 22.65 3.40 -0.86
CA ARG A 407 23.65 2.71 -1.70
C ARG A 407 23.48 1.19 -1.72
N GLY A 408 22.94 0.62 -0.64
CA GLY A 408 22.57 -0.79 -0.53
C GLY A 408 21.16 -1.12 -1.05
N GLY A 409 20.46 -0.18 -1.71
CA GLY A 409 19.15 -0.42 -2.33
C GLY A 409 17.93 -0.23 -1.42
N ILE A 410 18.11 0.11 -0.14
CA ILE A 410 16.98 0.36 0.76
C ILE A 410 16.52 1.80 0.57
N LEU A 411 15.29 2.01 0.09
CA LEU A 411 14.74 3.35 -0.16
C LEU A 411 13.95 3.90 1.02
N TYR A 412 13.16 3.03 1.66
CA TYR A 412 12.16 3.38 2.66
C TYR A 412 12.08 2.26 3.71
N GLY A 413 11.72 2.62 4.93
CA GLY A 413 11.56 1.68 6.03
C GLY A 413 10.37 2.06 6.92
N GLN A 414 9.69 1.04 7.42
CA GLN A 414 8.43 1.20 8.12
C GLN A 414 8.36 0.29 9.36
N MET A 415 7.99 0.83 10.53
CA MET A 415 7.91 0.10 11.81
C MET A 415 6.58 0.42 12.49
N TYR A 416 5.68 -0.57 12.56
CA TYR A 416 4.33 -0.41 13.11
C TYR A 416 4.07 -1.44 14.18
N SER A 417 3.27 -1.05 15.16
CA SER A 417 2.64 -1.98 16.09
C SER A 417 1.59 -2.81 15.32
N GLN A 418 1.54 -4.12 15.56
CA GLN A 418 0.58 -5.02 14.92
C GLN A 418 -0.53 -5.36 15.92
N GLY A 419 -1.75 -4.92 15.64
CA GLY A 419 -2.95 -5.35 16.35
C GLY A 419 -3.65 -6.48 15.60
N TRP A 420 -3.83 -7.63 16.23
CA TRP A 420 -4.61 -8.73 15.68
C TRP A 420 -6.04 -8.69 16.21
N THR A 421 -7.02 -8.54 15.32
CA THR A 421 -8.42 -8.90 15.55
C THR A 421 -8.86 -9.82 14.42
N SER A 422 -8.99 -11.10 14.70
CA SER A 422 -9.57 -12.07 13.76
C SER A 422 -11.09 -11.89 13.73
N TYR A 423 -11.65 -11.61 12.55
CA TYR A 423 -13.09 -11.61 12.30
C TYR A 423 -13.43 -12.72 11.31
N GLU A 424 -14.23 -13.69 11.73
CA GLU A 424 -14.91 -14.61 10.82
C GLU A 424 -16.35 -14.15 10.64
N ARG A 425 -16.75 -13.92 9.39
CA ARG A 425 -18.16 -13.79 9.01
C ARG A 425 -18.56 -15.15 8.45
N GLU A 426 -19.14 -16.02 9.27
CA GLU A 426 -19.89 -17.17 8.76
C GLU A 426 -21.15 -16.64 8.07
N SER A 427 -21.08 -16.43 6.76
CA SER A 427 -22.28 -16.34 5.94
C SER A 427 -22.82 -17.76 5.74
N ASN A 428 -23.73 -18.19 6.62
CA ASN A 428 -24.59 -19.33 6.37
C ASN A 428 -25.63 -18.96 5.31
N ARG A 429 -25.48 -19.58 4.13
CA ARG A 429 -26.43 -19.79 3.01
C ARG A 429 -27.25 -18.60 2.50
#